data_AF-A0A1C3F8D1-F1
#
_entry.id   AF-A0A1C3F8D1-F1
#
_cell.length_a   1.000
_cell.length_b   1.000
_cell.length_c   1.000
_cell.angle_alpha   90.00
_cell.angle_beta   90.00
_cell.angle_gamma   90.00
#
_symmetry.space_group_name_H-M   'P 1'
#
loop_
_entity.id
_entity.type
_entity.pdbx_description
1 polymer ?
#
loop_
_entity_poly.entity_id
_entity_poly.type
_entity_poly.pdbx_seq_one_letter_code
_entity_poly.pdbx_strand_id
1 'polypeptide(L)'
;MEEKERSKIEAKNKIENRLHNLRIFLINNKIFLDVFVTLLVGFMAATLAYQANQIAEKQTTIMEIQAMPQFTLSSMQVETLNGGQYGIIVNNDGSPVRGLTYNLAVFLSIGTKNKKISIPIDGFYGEDDFTNNGKGKILTIYGTESEEMYSNIEKEMGQLIKSMNQPTTFRILQYARLNYMDVLGKFHNDYFVIPLVSTGMLLTPEEGEKVFREYENGNKISLKTVTSSDLQKIINSKFLKTLHDTDFR
;
A
#
# COMPACT_ATOMS: atom_id res chain seq x y z
N MET A 1 -44.91 -38.72 63.76
CA MET A 1 -44.97 -39.03 62.32
C MET A 1 -46.03 -38.16 61.63
N GLU A 2 -47.20 -37.98 62.26
CA GLU A 2 -48.31 -37.14 61.76
C GLU A 2 -47.97 -35.65 61.53
N GLU A 3 -47.13 -35.05 62.38
CA GLU A 3 -46.79 -33.62 62.25
C GLU A 3 -45.95 -33.33 60.98
N LYS A 4 -45.07 -34.25 60.59
CA LYS A 4 -44.31 -34.16 59.33
C LYS A 4 -45.22 -34.34 58.10
N GLU A 5 -46.28 -35.13 58.18
CA GLU A 5 -47.24 -35.28 57.09
C GLU A 5 -48.16 -34.06 56.96
N ARG A 6 -48.65 -33.51 58.07
CA ARG A 6 -49.44 -32.26 58.07
C ARG A 6 -48.64 -31.09 57.49
N SER A 7 -47.38 -30.93 57.90
CA SER A 7 -46.45 -29.94 57.36
C SER A 7 -46.26 -30.05 55.84
N LYS A 8 -46.15 -31.27 55.29
CA LYS A 8 -46.04 -31.50 53.84
C LYS A 8 -47.32 -31.14 53.10
N ILE A 9 -48.48 -31.47 53.66
CA ILE A 9 -49.79 -31.17 53.06
C ILE A 9 -50.03 -29.66 53.03
N GLU A 10 -49.71 -28.94 54.10
CA GLU A 10 -49.81 -27.48 54.14
C GLU A 10 -48.88 -26.78 53.15
N ALA A 11 -47.63 -27.25 53.05
CA ALA A 11 -46.67 -26.72 52.07
C ALA A 11 -47.16 -26.94 50.63
N LYS A 12 -47.72 -28.12 50.34
CA LYS A 12 -48.29 -28.44 49.02
C LYS A 12 -49.49 -27.53 48.69
N ASN A 13 -50.45 -27.39 49.60
CA ASN A 13 -51.62 -26.53 49.41
C ASN A 13 -51.23 -25.06 49.21
N LYS A 14 -50.19 -24.59 49.91
CA LYS A 14 -49.66 -23.23 49.74
C LYS A 14 -49.02 -23.01 48.36
N ILE A 15 -48.32 -24.02 47.83
CA ILE A 15 -47.77 -23.99 46.46
C ILE A 15 -48.88 -24.02 45.42
N GLU A 16 -49.87 -24.89 45.58
CA GLU A 16 -51.02 -25.00 44.67
C GLU A 16 -51.83 -23.69 44.62
N ASN A 17 -52.09 -23.07 45.77
CA ASN A 17 -52.76 -21.76 45.82
C ASN A 17 -51.92 -20.65 45.16
N ARG A 18 -50.60 -20.66 45.33
CA ARG A 18 -49.72 -19.70 44.63
C ARG A 18 -49.77 -19.88 43.12
N LEU A 19 -49.74 -21.12 42.64
CA LEU A 19 -49.85 -21.44 41.22
C LEU A 19 -51.22 -21.07 40.64
N HIS A 20 -52.30 -21.33 41.39
CA HIS A 20 -53.66 -20.96 40.97
C HIS A 20 -53.82 -19.45 40.85
N ASN A 21 -53.33 -18.69 41.84
CA ASN A 21 -53.36 -17.23 41.81
C ASN A 21 -52.51 -16.65 40.68
N LEU A 22 -51.32 -17.22 40.43
CA LEU A 22 -50.50 -16.87 39.26
C LEU A 22 -51.24 -17.12 37.94
N ARG A 23 -51.96 -18.24 37.84
CA ARG A 23 -52.71 -18.60 36.64
C ARG A 23 -53.85 -17.63 36.38
N ILE A 24 -54.64 -17.27 37.40
CA ILE A 24 -55.71 -16.27 37.28
C ILE A 24 -55.12 -14.92 36.89
N PHE A 25 -54.01 -14.52 37.51
CA PHE A 25 -53.31 -13.28 37.16
C PHE A 25 -52.85 -13.26 35.70
N LEU A 26 -52.23 -14.35 35.22
CA LEU A 26 -51.78 -14.47 33.82
C LEU A 26 -52.95 -14.47 32.83
N ILE A 27 -54.09 -15.09 33.17
CA ILE A 27 -55.29 -15.08 32.34
C ILE A 27 -55.87 -13.66 32.25
N ASN A 28 -55.98 -12.97 33.38
CA ASN A 28 -56.53 -11.62 33.43
C ASN A 28 -55.64 -10.59 32.72
N ASN A 29 -54.32 -10.84 32.69
CA ASN A 29 -53.34 -9.97 32.04
C ASN A 29 -52.81 -10.54 30.72
N LYS A 30 -53.50 -11.53 30.12
CA LYS A 30 -53.01 -12.24 28.92
C LYS A 30 -52.67 -11.27 27.79
N ILE A 31 -53.56 -10.33 27.49
CA ILE A 31 -53.38 -9.35 26.41
C ILE A 31 -52.13 -8.49 26.66
N PHE A 32 -51.93 -8.05 27.92
CA PHE A 32 -50.75 -7.28 28.29
C PHE A 32 -49.47 -8.08 28.13
N LEU A 33 -49.46 -9.35 28.57
CA LEU A 33 -48.33 -10.27 28.40
C LEU A 33 -48.02 -10.49 26.91
N ASP A 34 -49.03 -10.76 26.09
CA ASP A 34 -48.87 -10.99 24.64
C ASP A 34 -48.28 -9.76 23.94
N VAL A 35 -48.78 -8.56 24.27
CA VAL A 35 -48.24 -7.28 23.76
C VAL A 35 -46.79 -7.08 24.21
N PHE A 36 -46.49 -7.33 25.50
CA PHE A 36 -45.14 -7.17 26.03
C PHE A 36 -44.14 -8.14 25.40
N VAL A 37 -44.52 -9.41 25.22
CA VAL A 37 -43.70 -10.42 24.54
C VAL A 37 -43.49 -10.02 23.08
N THR A 38 -44.52 -9.55 22.40
CA THR A 38 -44.42 -9.08 21.00
C THR A 38 -43.45 -7.90 20.89
N LEU A 39 -43.51 -6.93 21.81
CA LEU A 39 -42.56 -5.81 21.86
C LEU A 39 -41.12 -6.28 22.11
N LEU A 40 -40.93 -7.25 23.02
CA LEU A 40 -39.61 -7.79 23.34
C LEU A 40 -39.02 -8.54 22.14
N VAL A 41 -39.82 -9.36 21.45
CA VAL A 41 -39.42 -10.03 20.20
C VAL A 41 -39.11 -9.00 19.12
N GLY A 42 -39.91 -7.93 18.99
CA GLY A 42 -39.65 -6.83 18.07
C GLY A 42 -38.32 -6.11 18.36
N PHE A 43 -38.02 -5.84 19.63
CA PHE A 43 -36.76 -5.24 20.06
C PHE A 43 -35.55 -6.15 19.78
N MET A 44 -35.68 -7.45 20.06
CA MET A 44 -34.66 -8.45 19.71
C MET A 44 -34.42 -8.51 18.21
N ALA A 45 -35.50 -8.52 17.40
CA ALA A 45 -35.41 -8.52 15.94
C ALA A 45 -34.71 -7.26 15.43
N ALA A 46 -35.02 -6.08 15.98
CA ALA A 46 -34.35 -4.83 15.62
C ALA A 46 -32.86 -4.86 15.98
N THR A 47 -32.50 -5.40 17.16
CA THR A 47 -31.10 -5.53 17.59
C THR A 47 -30.33 -6.50 16.69
N LEU A 48 -30.94 -7.64 16.35
CA LEU A 48 -30.34 -8.62 15.43
C LEU A 48 -30.15 -8.03 14.04
N ALA A 49 -31.14 -7.30 13.52
CA ALA A 49 -31.02 -6.61 12.23
C ALA A 49 -29.87 -5.60 12.23
N TYR A 50 -29.72 -4.82 13.30
CA TYR A 50 -28.62 -3.88 13.45
C TYR A 50 -27.25 -4.56 13.48
N GLN A 51 -27.11 -5.66 14.24
CA GLN A 51 -25.87 -6.43 14.28
C GLN A 51 -25.55 -7.10 12.93
N ALA A 52 -26.57 -7.64 12.26
CA ALA A 52 -26.43 -8.23 10.92
C ALA A 52 -25.93 -7.20 9.90
N ASN A 53 -26.44 -5.96 9.96
CA ASN A 53 -25.98 -4.88 9.09
C ASN A 53 -24.49 -4.55 9.31
N GLN A 54 -24.04 -4.43 10.57
CA GLN A 54 -22.61 -4.20 10.85
C GLN A 54 -21.72 -5.35 10.37
N ILE A 55 -22.19 -6.59 10.45
CA ILE A 55 -21.45 -7.75 9.93
C ILE A 55 -21.36 -7.67 8.41
N ALA A 56 -22.46 -7.34 7.73
CA ALA A 56 -22.48 -7.19 6.28
C ALA A 56 -21.54 -6.09 5.79
N GLU A 57 -21.47 -4.96 6.50
CA GLU A 57 -20.51 -3.88 6.21
C GLU A 57 -19.06 -4.38 6.31
N LYS A 58 -18.70 -5.06 7.41
CA LYS A 58 -17.35 -5.61 7.59
C LYS A 58 -17.02 -6.67 6.54
N GLN A 59 -17.97 -7.53 6.20
CA GLN A 59 -17.79 -8.52 5.13
C GLN A 59 -17.57 -7.84 3.78
N THR A 60 -18.30 -6.78 3.49
CA THR A 60 -18.10 -5.98 2.27
C THR A 60 -16.68 -5.42 2.22
N THR A 61 -16.21 -4.80 3.30
CA THR A 61 -14.82 -4.29 3.37
C THR A 61 -13.79 -5.41 3.17
N ILE A 62 -13.97 -6.57 3.78
CA ILE A 62 -13.06 -7.73 3.60
C ILE A 62 -13.06 -8.18 2.13
N MET A 63 -14.24 -8.27 1.51
CA MET A 63 -14.36 -8.63 0.09
C MET A 63 -13.71 -7.59 -0.81
N GLU A 64 -13.84 -6.30 -0.52
CA GLU A 64 -13.17 -5.23 -1.26
C GLU A 64 -11.64 -5.37 -1.16
N ILE A 65 -11.10 -5.60 0.04
CA ILE A 65 -9.65 -5.81 0.25
C ILE A 65 -9.16 -7.06 -0.48
N GLN A 66 -9.91 -8.16 -0.45
CA GLN A 66 -9.56 -9.40 -1.15
C GLN A 66 -9.67 -9.25 -2.68
N ALA A 67 -10.49 -8.32 -3.15
CA ALA A 67 -10.66 -7.98 -4.55
C ALA A 67 -9.60 -6.99 -5.07
N MET A 68 -8.68 -6.51 -4.22
CA MET A 68 -7.60 -5.63 -4.65
C MET A 68 -6.44 -6.41 -5.29
N PRO A 69 -5.85 -5.89 -6.38
CA PRO A 69 -4.52 -6.30 -6.83
C PRO A 69 -3.47 -6.10 -5.73
N GLN A 70 -2.43 -6.92 -5.73
CA GLN A 70 -1.31 -6.82 -4.78
C GLN A 70 -0.02 -6.87 -5.58
N PHE A 71 0.57 -5.70 -5.80
CA PHE A 71 1.76 -5.59 -6.64
C PHE A 71 3.04 -5.76 -5.85
N THR A 72 3.94 -6.58 -6.39
CA THR A 72 5.30 -6.75 -5.92
C THR A 72 6.23 -6.36 -7.06
N LEU A 73 7.02 -5.31 -6.87
CA LEU A 73 8.03 -4.87 -7.84
C LEU A 73 9.39 -5.33 -7.36
N SER A 74 10.16 -6.03 -8.17
CA SER A 74 11.50 -6.50 -7.79
C SER A 74 12.51 -6.09 -8.84
N SER A 75 13.62 -5.49 -8.39
CA SER A 75 14.78 -5.26 -9.25
C SER A 75 15.62 -6.53 -9.29
N MET A 76 15.86 -7.07 -10.49
CA MET A 76 16.69 -8.26 -10.66
C MET A 76 17.48 -8.20 -11.97
N GLN A 77 18.56 -8.97 -12.05
CA GLN A 77 19.27 -9.19 -13.30
C GLN A 77 18.42 -10.13 -14.17
N VAL A 78 17.96 -9.63 -15.31
CA VAL A 78 17.20 -10.36 -16.30
C VAL A 78 18.16 -10.78 -17.40
N GLU A 79 18.29 -12.09 -17.63
CA GLU A 79 19.11 -12.61 -18.72
C GLU A 79 18.52 -12.18 -20.07
N THR A 80 19.33 -11.50 -20.88
CA THR A 80 19.01 -11.19 -22.28
C THR A 80 20.03 -11.86 -23.20
N LEU A 81 19.74 -11.89 -24.51
CA LEU A 81 20.67 -12.43 -25.52
C LEU A 81 22.05 -11.72 -25.51
N ASN A 82 22.11 -10.50 -24.98
CA ASN A 82 23.31 -9.66 -24.93
C ASN A 82 23.97 -9.62 -23.53
N GLY A 83 23.59 -10.52 -22.62
CA GLY A 83 24.05 -10.53 -21.22
C GLY A 83 22.93 -10.18 -20.22
N GLY A 84 23.23 -10.22 -18.93
CA GLY A 84 22.23 -9.92 -17.89
C GLY A 84 22.03 -8.41 -17.73
N GLN A 85 20.83 -7.90 -17.95
CA GLN A 85 20.48 -6.48 -17.74
C GLN A 85 19.70 -6.30 -16.44
N TYR A 86 19.86 -5.16 -15.76
CA TYR A 86 19.01 -4.85 -14.61
C TYR A 86 17.61 -4.49 -15.10
N GLY A 87 16.60 -5.20 -14.60
CA GLY A 87 15.21 -4.96 -14.93
C GLY A 87 14.32 -4.92 -13.70
N ILE A 88 13.12 -4.38 -13.87
CA ILE A 88 12.06 -4.44 -12.86
C ILE A 88 11.05 -5.48 -13.31
N ILE A 89 10.78 -6.48 -12.46
CA ILE A 89 9.64 -7.38 -12.64
C ILE A 89 8.51 -6.90 -11.76
N VAL A 90 7.34 -6.73 -12.35
CA VAL A 90 6.08 -6.47 -11.65
C VAL A 90 5.29 -7.77 -11.59
N ASN A 91 4.98 -8.20 -10.38
CA ASN A 91 4.09 -9.32 -10.11
C ASN A 91 2.78 -8.82 -9.48
N ASN A 92 1.67 -9.49 -9.77
CA ASN A 92 0.39 -9.30 -9.10
C ASN A 92 -0.05 -10.60 -8.42
N ASP A 93 0.06 -10.64 -7.09
CA ASP A 93 -0.34 -11.80 -6.29
C ASP A 93 -1.81 -11.72 -5.84
N GLY A 94 -2.47 -10.59 -6.09
CA GLY A 94 -3.83 -10.30 -5.66
C GLY A 94 -4.91 -10.65 -6.70
N SER A 95 -5.94 -9.81 -6.77
CA SER A 95 -7.02 -9.91 -7.73
C SER A 95 -6.59 -9.47 -9.14
N PRO A 96 -7.21 -9.96 -10.23
CA PRO A 96 -6.89 -9.53 -11.59
C PRO A 96 -7.00 -8.02 -11.78
N VAL A 97 -6.09 -7.46 -12.58
CA VAL A 97 -6.06 -6.03 -12.90
C VAL A 97 -6.48 -5.77 -14.35
N ARG A 98 -7.11 -4.61 -14.62
CA ARG A 98 -7.43 -4.15 -15.97
C ARG A 98 -6.81 -2.79 -16.25
N GLY A 99 -6.39 -2.59 -17.50
CA GLY A 99 -5.87 -1.29 -17.96
C GLY A 99 -4.62 -0.83 -17.20
N LEU A 100 -3.76 -1.77 -16.81
CA LEU A 100 -2.51 -1.43 -16.12
C LEU A 100 -1.63 -0.59 -17.04
N THR A 101 -1.26 0.59 -16.56
CA THR A 101 -0.24 1.45 -17.14
C THR A 101 0.81 1.75 -16.08
N TYR A 102 2.01 2.11 -16.50
CA TYR A 102 3.06 2.46 -15.56
C TYR A 102 3.87 3.67 -16.03
N ASN A 103 4.46 4.36 -15.07
CA ASN A 103 5.47 5.37 -15.31
C ASN A 103 6.65 5.13 -14.37
N LEU A 104 7.86 5.37 -14.86
CA LEU A 104 9.08 5.25 -14.07
C LEU A 104 9.71 6.63 -13.89
N ALA A 105 10.25 6.84 -12.69
CA ALA A 105 11.05 7.99 -12.37
C ALA A 105 12.38 7.51 -11.77
N VAL A 106 13.48 7.90 -12.37
CA VAL A 106 14.83 7.53 -11.90
C VAL A 106 15.58 8.78 -11.51
N PHE A 107 16.28 8.75 -10.38
CA PHE A 107 17.06 9.86 -9.87
C PHE A 107 18.48 9.44 -9.52
N LEU A 108 19.44 10.28 -9.89
CA LEU A 108 20.79 10.26 -9.34
C LEU A 108 20.76 11.04 -8.03
N SER A 109 20.87 10.33 -6.91
CA SER A 109 20.91 10.91 -5.57
C SER A 109 22.34 11.01 -5.08
N ILE A 110 22.83 12.23 -4.88
CA ILE A 110 24.16 12.52 -4.36
C ILE A 110 24.00 13.14 -2.98
N GLY A 111 24.60 12.50 -1.97
CA GLY A 111 24.49 12.89 -0.56
C GLY A 111 25.85 13.13 0.06
N THR A 112 26.02 14.28 0.70
CA THR A 112 27.06 14.56 1.69
C THR A 112 26.45 14.46 3.09
N LYS A 113 27.25 14.63 4.15
CA LYS A 113 26.76 14.62 5.54
C LYS A 113 25.58 15.58 5.79
N ASN A 114 25.58 16.74 5.14
CA ASN A 114 24.64 17.83 5.44
C ASN A 114 23.60 18.06 4.34
N LYS A 115 23.78 17.45 3.16
CA LYS A 115 22.98 17.82 1.98
C LYS A 115 22.84 16.66 1.00
N LYS A 116 21.61 16.47 0.52
CA LYS A 116 21.25 15.53 -0.53
C LYS A 116 20.72 16.30 -1.74
N ILE A 117 21.15 15.90 -2.92
CA ILE A 117 20.68 16.42 -4.20
C ILE A 117 20.17 15.25 -5.02
N SER A 118 18.98 15.39 -5.58
CA SER A 118 18.42 14.47 -6.56
C SER A 118 18.44 15.13 -7.94
N ILE A 119 18.85 14.36 -8.95
CA ILE A 119 18.87 14.80 -10.35
C ILE A 119 18.05 13.77 -11.13
N PRO A 120 16.95 14.14 -11.79
CA PRO A 120 16.15 13.19 -12.55
C PRO A 120 16.94 12.73 -13.79
N ILE A 121 16.83 11.44 -14.07
CA ILE A 121 17.55 10.75 -15.13
C ILE A 121 16.56 10.23 -16.15
N ASP A 122 16.85 10.40 -17.44
CA ASP A 122 16.12 9.81 -18.54
C ASP A 122 16.92 8.68 -19.22
N GLY A 123 16.19 7.75 -19.84
CA GLY A 123 16.76 6.65 -20.63
C GLY A 123 17.35 5.48 -19.84
N PHE A 124 17.14 5.42 -18.51
CA PHE A 124 17.63 4.29 -17.68
C PHE A 124 16.94 2.96 -18.05
N TYR A 125 15.64 3.01 -18.38
CA TYR A 125 14.87 1.89 -18.90
C TYR A 125 14.52 2.14 -20.36
N GLY A 126 14.38 1.07 -21.15
CA GLY A 126 14.26 1.17 -22.60
C GLY A 126 13.09 0.40 -23.18
N GLU A 127 12.98 -0.89 -22.83
CA GLU A 127 11.96 -1.79 -23.37
C GLU A 127 11.14 -2.38 -22.23
N ASP A 128 9.92 -2.79 -22.56
CA ASP A 128 9.00 -3.45 -21.67
C ASP A 128 8.28 -4.61 -22.34
N ASP A 129 7.97 -5.63 -21.55
CA ASP A 129 7.26 -6.83 -21.97
C ASP A 129 6.07 -7.07 -21.05
N PHE A 130 4.87 -6.84 -21.58
CA PHE A 130 3.62 -7.18 -20.92
C PHE A 130 3.26 -8.63 -21.21
N THR A 131 3.13 -9.43 -20.14
CA THR A 131 2.78 -10.84 -20.27
C THR A 131 1.29 -11.06 -20.62
N ASN A 132 0.47 -10.01 -20.55
CA ASN A 132 -1.00 -10.04 -20.62
C ASN A 132 -1.68 -10.92 -19.55
N ASN A 133 -0.94 -11.33 -18.52
CA ASN A 133 -1.52 -12.06 -17.40
C ASN A 133 -2.20 -11.11 -16.42
N GLY A 134 -3.35 -11.52 -15.88
CA GLY A 134 -4.02 -10.80 -14.80
C GLY A 134 -3.41 -11.03 -13.41
N LYS A 135 -2.62 -12.10 -13.23
CA LYS A 135 -1.97 -12.52 -11.98
C LYS A 135 -0.57 -13.07 -12.25
N GLY A 136 0.26 -13.15 -11.22
CA GLY A 136 1.67 -13.55 -11.31
C GLY A 136 2.49 -12.47 -12.00
N LYS A 137 3.49 -12.84 -12.80
CA LYS A 137 4.28 -11.87 -13.57
C LYS A 137 3.42 -11.21 -14.64
N ILE A 138 3.22 -9.89 -14.53
CA ILE A 138 2.37 -9.11 -15.45
C ILE A 138 3.18 -8.23 -16.40
N LEU A 139 4.35 -7.77 -15.96
CA LEU A 139 5.17 -6.81 -16.67
C LEU A 139 6.64 -7.03 -16.31
N THR A 140 7.50 -7.00 -17.33
CA THR A 140 8.96 -6.91 -17.17
C THR A 140 9.43 -5.63 -17.84
N ILE A 141 10.20 -4.81 -17.14
CA ILE A 141 10.81 -3.59 -17.66
C ILE A 141 12.31 -3.81 -17.72
N TYR A 142 12.89 -3.66 -18.90
CA TYR A 142 14.31 -3.87 -19.15
C TYR A 142 15.09 -2.55 -19.08
N GLY A 143 16.22 -2.58 -18.37
CA GLY A 143 17.18 -1.47 -18.36
C GLY A 143 17.87 -1.35 -19.71
N THR A 144 18.02 -0.12 -20.22
CA THR A 144 18.77 0.11 -21.46
C THR A 144 20.25 -0.01 -21.18
N GLU A 145 20.96 -1.01 -21.76
CA GLU A 145 22.43 -1.13 -21.69
C GLU A 145 22.97 -0.88 -20.26
N SER A 146 22.20 -1.31 -19.26
CA SER A 146 22.22 -0.70 -17.93
C SER A 146 23.53 -0.90 -17.21
N GLU A 147 24.23 -2.00 -17.50
CA GLU A 147 25.46 -2.37 -16.79
C GLU A 147 26.65 -1.49 -17.22
N GLU A 148 26.83 -1.27 -18.52
CA GLU A 148 27.89 -0.39 -19.03
C GLU A 148 27.61 1.07 -18.63
N MET A 149 26.37 1.53 -18.77
CA MET A 149 25.98 2.88 -18.34
C MET A 149 26.17 3.09 -16.84
N TYR A 150 25.73 2.12 -16.03
CA TYR A 150 25.91 2.19 -14.58
C TYR A 150 27.38 2.22 -14.20
N SER A 151 28.20 1.35 -14.81
CA SER A 151 29.64 1.30 -14.59
C SER A 151 30.32 2.61 -14.96
N ASN A 152 29.94 3.21 -16.10
CA ASN A 152 30.46 4.50 -16.53
C ASN A 152 30.09 5.62 -15.53
N ILE A 153 28.82 5.70 -15.10
CA ILE A 153 28.38 6.68 -14.11
C ILE A 153 29.12 6.48 -12.78
N GLU A 154 29.26 5.24 -12.31
CA GLU A 154 29.98 4.92 -11.08
C GLU A 154 31.45 5.34 -11.17
N LYS A 155 32.10 5.10 -12.32
CA LYS A 155 33.48 5.55 -12.56
C LYS A 155 33.60 7.07 -12.55
N GLU A 156 32.74 7.77 -13.28
CA GLU A 156 32.75 9.24 -13.35
C GLU A 156 32.43 9.86 -11.98
N MET A 157 31.41 9.33 -11.28
CA MET A 157 31.05 9.76 -9.93
C MET A 157 32.16 9.45 -8.92
N GLY A 158 32.83 8.30 -9.05
CA GLY A 158 33.95 7.92 -8.20
C GLY A 158 35.14 8.88 -8.33
N GLN A 159 35.45 9.34 -9.56
CA GLN A 159 36.46 10.37 -9.80
C GLN A 159 36.05 11.71 -9.19
N LEU A 160 34.79 12.10 -9.39
CA LEU A 160 34.26 13.35 -8.83
C LEU A 160 34.27 13.35 -7.30
N ILE A 161 33.82 12.26 -6.67
CA ILE A 161 33.82 12.11 -5.20
C ILE A 161 35.24 12.20 -4.64
N LYS A 162 36.24 11.61 -5.31
CA LYS A 162 37.65 11.76 -4.88
C LYS A 162 38.15 13.21 -4.94
N SER A 163 37.62 14.02 -5.87
CA SER A 163 37.98 15.44 -5.98
C SER A 163 37.27 16.33 -4.95
N MET A 164 36.07 15.91 -4.51
CA MET A 164 35.34 16.57 -3.43
C MET A 164 35.98 16.11 -2.12
N ASN A 165 36.77 16.97 -1.47
CA ASN A 165 37.49 16.66 -0.22
C ASN A 165 36.57 16.43 1.01
N GLN A 166 35.49 15.67 0.86
CA GLN A 166 34.48 15.35 1.88
C GLN A 166 33.79 14.01 1.57
N PRO A 167 33.34 13.26 2.60
CA PRO A 167 32.57 12.04 2.41
C PRO A 167 31.29 12.30 1.61
N THR A 168 31.22 11.67 0.44
CA THR A 168 30.09 11.79 -0.48
C THR A 168 29.63 10.40 -0.89
N THR A 169 28.31 10.22 -0.93
CA THR A 169 27.64 9.00 -1.38
C THR A 169 26.87 9.32 -2.65
N PHE A 170 26.83 8.37 -3.58
CA PHE A 170 25.95 8.42 -4.73
C PHE A 170 25.11 7.15 -4.76
N ARG A 171 23.87 7.27 -5.22
CA ARG A 171 22.95 6.14 -5.42
C ARG A 171 21.96 6.46 -6.51
N ILE A 172 21.51 5.44 -7.22
CA ILE A 172 20.37 5.52 -8.12
C ILE A 172 19.11 5.17 -7.33
N LEU A 173 18.11 6.05 -7.39
CA LEU A 173 16.79 5.83 -6.81
C LEU A 173 15.80 5.62 -7.94
N GLN A 174 15.05 4.53 -7.87
CA GLN A 174 14.06 4.17 -8.88
C GLN A 174 12.68 4.23 -8.23
N TYR A 175 11.72 4.75 -8.97
CA TYR A 175 10.33 4.85 -8.55
C TYR A 175 9.42 4.39 -9.67
N ALA A 176 8.30 3.78 -9.30
CA ALA A 176 7.25 3.42 -10.23
C ALA A 176 5.91 3.98 -9.77
N ARG A 177 5.11 4.44 -10.72
CA ARG A 177 3.69 4.75 -10.58
C ARG A 177 2.95 3.71 -11.40
N LEU A 178 2.09 2.92 -10.76
CA LEU A 178 1.18 1.99 -11.43
C LEU A 178 -0.23 2.59 -11.40
N ASN A 179 -0.84 2.79 -12.58
CA ASN A 179 -2.23 3.21 -12.67
C ASN A 179 -3.07 2.08 -13.25
N TYR A 180 -4.18 1.75 -12.59
CA TYR A 180 -4.97 0.58 -12.96
C TYR A 180 -6.42 0.63 -12.47
N MET A 181 -7.24 -0.30 -12.95
CA MET A 181 -8.60 -0.52 -12.49
C MET A 181 -8.74 -1.89 -11.82
N ASP A 182 -9.38 -1.92 -10.65
CA ASP A 182 -9.69 -3.16 -9.93
C ASP A 182 -10.92 -3.88 -10.53
N VAL A 183 -11.25 -5.06 -9.98
CA VAL A 183 -12.40 -5.85 -10.43
C VAL A 183 -13.76 -5.20 -10.10
N LEU A 184 -13.79 -4.21 -9.22
CA LEU A 184 -14.97 -3.43 -8.87
C LEU A 184 -15.11 -2.17 -9.74
N GLY A 185 -14.18 -1.92 -10.65
CA GLY A 185 -14.17 -0.76 -11.54
C GLY A 185 -13.62 0.52 -10.90
N LYS A 186 -13.02 0.45 -9.71
CA LYS A 186 -12.37 1.61 -9.08
C LYS A 186 -10.97 1.79 -9.66
N PHE A 187 -10.59 3.05 -9.87
CA PHE A 187 -9.27 3.43 -10.39
C PHE A 187 -8.30 3.70 -9.25
N HIS A 188 -7.07 3.24 -9.40
CA HIS A 188 -6.02 3.30 -8.37
C HIS A 188 -4.70 3.79 -8.96
N ASN A 189 -3.94 4.52 -8.14
CA ASN A 189 -2.59 5.01 -8.45
C ASN A 189 -1.65 4.61 -7.31
N ASP A 190 -0.88 3.55 -7.52
CA ASP A 190 0.07 3.04 -6.53
C ASP A 190 1.48 3.49 -6.85
N TYR A 191 2.21 3.88 -5.81
CA TYR A 191 3.55 4.44 -5.91
C TYR A 191 4.55 3.55 -5.20
N PHE A 192 5.67 3.25 -5.85
CA PHE A 192 6.69 2.37 -5.31
C PHE A 192 8.06 3.04 -5.36
N VAL A 193 8.87 2.83 -4.32
CA VAL A 193 10.32 3.00 -4.36
C VAL A 193 10.97 1.64 -4.56
N ILE A 194 11.86 1.52 -5.53
CA ILE A 194 12.46 0.25 -5.95
C ILE A 194 13.95 0.29 -5.64
N PRO A 195 14.42 -0.45 -4.62
CA PRO A 195 15.84 -0.62 -4.39
C PRO A 195 16.49 -1.43 -5.52
N LEU A 196 17.75 -1.14 -5.84
CA LEU A 196 18.51 -1.86 -6.88
C LEU A 196 18.58 -3.38 -6.67
N VAL A 197 18.58 -3.83 -5.42
CA VAL A 197 18.70 -5.25 -5.04
C VAL A 197 17.68 -5.59 -3.96
N SER A 198 16.40 -5.33 -4.21
CA SER A 198 15.32 -5.75 -3.31
C SER A 198 13.94 -5.67 -3.96
N THR A 199 12.93 -6.04 -3.19
CA THR A 199 11.54 -5.74 -3.47
C THR A 199 11.25 -4.27 -3.16
N GLY A 200 10.45 -3.66 -4.02
CA GLY A 200 9.99 -2.30 -3.87
C GLY A 200 9.04 -2.14 -2.69
N MET A 201 9.01 -0.93 -2.14
CA MET A 201 8.14 -0.58 -1.03
C MET A 201 7.08 0.40 -1.52
N LEU A 202 5.84 0.18 -1.09
CA LEU A 202 4.72 1.08 -1.37
C LEU A 202 4.94 2.41 -0.64
N LEU A 203 4.74 3.51 -1.35
CA LEU A 203 4.76 4.88 -0.84
C LEU A 203 3.34 5.36 -0.59
N THR A 204 3.20 6.36 0.29
CA THR A 204 1.90 7.05 0.38
C THR A 204 1.62 7.83 -0.92
N PRO A 205 0.35 8.08 -1.26
CA PRO A 205 0.01 8.89 -2.42
C PRO A 205 0.68 10.27 -2.41
N GLU A 206 0.77 10.92 -1.26
CA GLU A 206 1.40 12.25 -1.15
C GLU A 206 2.91 12.21 -1.44
N GLU A 207 3.61 11.19 -0.94
CA GLU A 207 5.04 10.98 -1.18
C GLU A 207 5.30 10.66 -2.66
N GLY A 208 4.50 9.76 -3.23
CA GLY A 208 4.59 9.36 -4.63
C GLY A 208 4.36 10.52 -5.59
N GLU A 209 3.26 11.25 -5.42
CA GLU A 209 2.93 12.43 -6.23
C GLU A 209 4.00 13.50 -6.17
N LYS A 210 4.60 13.72 -4.98
CA LYS A 210 5.71 14.67 -4.82
C LYS A 210 6.92 14.23 -5.65
N VAL A 211 7.29 12.95 -5.60
CA VAL A 211 8.43 12.41 -6.36
C VAL A 211 8.19 12.53 -7.86
N PHE A 212 7.02 12.12 -8.35
CA PHE A 212 6.71 12.20 -9.78
C PHE A 212 6.62 13.65 -10.28
N ARG A 213 6.09 14.56 -9.47
CA ARG A 213 6.11 15.99 -9.77
C ARG A 213 7.53 16.55 -9.85
N GLU A 214 8.43 16.16 -8.95
CA GLU A 214 9.85 16.56 -9.01
C GLU A 214 10.53 16.01 -10.27
N TYR A 215 10.20 14.77 -10.66
CA TYR A 215 10.73 14.14 -11.87
C TYR A 215 10.22 14.81 -13.15
N GLU A 216 8.92 15.08 -13.23
CA GLU A 216 8.26 15.65 -14.41
C GLU A 216 8.66 17.11 -14.65
N ASN A 217 8.83 17.90 -13.58
CA ASN A 217 9.23 19.31 -13.66
C ASN A 217 10.75 19.53 -13.63
N GLY A 218 11.52 18.50 -13.34
CA GLY A 218 12.96 18.60 -13.20
C GLY A 218 13.70 18.56 -14.56
N ASN A 219 14.85 19.22 -14.61
CA ASN A 219 15.75 19.13 -15.77
C ASN A 219 16.39 17.74 -15.81
N LYS A 220 15.86 16.87 -16.67
CA LYS A 220 16.32 15.49 -16.84
C LYS A 220 17.68 15.46 -17.54
N ILE A 221 18.55 14.58 -17.07
CA ILE A 221 19.81 14.25 -17.76
C ILE A 221 19.67 12.92 -18.48
N SER A 222 20.13 12.84 -19.72
CA SER A 222 20.22 11.57 -20.45
C SER A 222 21.53 10.87 -20.10
N LEU A 223 21.46 9.61 -19.66
CA LEU A 223 22.67 8.84 -19.33
C LEU A 223 23.53 8.53 -20.56
N LYS A 224 22.92 8.45 -21.74
CA LYS A 224 23.63 8.18 -23.00
C LYS A 224 24.65 9.27 -23.35
N THR A 225 24.44 10.49 -22.85
CA THR A 225 25.21 11.67 -23.28
C THR A 225 25.91 12.39 -22.14
N VAL A 226 25.70 12.00 -20.88
CA VAL A 226 26.22 12.75 -19.74
C VAL A 226 27.71 12.50 -19.53
N THR A 227 28.50 13.56 -19.43
CA THR A 227 29.93 13.48 -19.12
C THR A 227 30.21 13.86 -17.66
N SER A 228 31.39 13.50 -17.14
CA SER A 228 31.86 13.97 -15.82
C SER A 228 31.81 15.48 -15.66
N SER A 229 32.16 16.23 -16.71
CA SER A 229 32.14 17.70 -16.68
C SER A 229 30.72 18.23 -16.48
N ASP A 230 29.72 17.59 -17.11
CA ASP A 230 28.32 17.98 -16.97
C ASP A 230 27.79 17.68 -15.57
N LEU A 231 28.10 16.50 -15.04
CA LEU A 231 27.77 16.14 -13.66
C LEU A 231 28.40 17.13 -12.67
N GLN A 232 29.68 17.47 -12.86
CA GLN A 232 30.37 18.44 -12.01
C GLN A 232 29.73 19.83 -12.08
N LYS A 233 29.33 20.32 -13.27
CA LYS A 233 28.62 21.60 -13.42
C LYS A 233 27.28 21.57 -12.69
N ILE A 234 26.50 20.50 -12.82
CA ILE A 234 25.20 20.36 -12.16
C ILE A 234 25.40 20.35 -10.64
N ILE A 235 26.34 19.54 -10.15
CA ILE A 235 26.66 19.40 -8.74
C ILE A 235 27.13 20.74 -8.18
N ASN A 236 28.09 21.40 -8.81
CA ASN A 236 28.57 22.71 -8.38
C ASN A 236 27.43 23.76 -8.36
N SER A 237 26.60 23.81 -9.41
CA SER A 237 25.49 24.77 -9.48
C SER A 237 24.46 24.57 -8.37
N LYS A 238 24.15 23.31 -8.02
CA LYS A 238 23.17 22.98 -6.98
C LYS A 238 23.78 22.96 -5.57
N PHE A 239 25.07 22.64 -5.41
CA PHE A 239 25.75 22.68 -4.11
C PHE A 239 26.12 24.11 -3.71
N LEU A 240 26.72 24.90 -4.61
CA LEU A 240 27.24 26.24 -4.32
C LEU A 240 26.13 27.30 -4.18
N LYS A 241 25.03 27.22 -4.95
CA LYS A 241 23.92 28.18 -4.81
C LYS A 241 23.33 28.22 -3.41
N THR A 242 23.40 27.12 -2.66
CA THR A 242 22.79 27.03 -1.33
C THR A 242 23.74 27.40 -0.20
N LEU A 243 25.05 27.51 -0.45
CA LEU A 243 26.01 28.02 0.54
C LEU A 243 25.88 29.54 0.71
N HIS A 244 25.54 30.26 -0.37
CA HIS A 244 25.33 31.71 -0.32
C HIS A 244 23.98 32.13 0.30
N ASP A 245 22.98 31.25 0.36
CA ASP A 245 21.69 31.55 1.02
C ASP A 245 21.73 31.36 2.54
N THR A 246 22.78 30.74 3.09
CA THR A 246 22.94 30.51 4.54
C THR A 246 23.80 31.56 5.26
N ASP A 247 24.52 32.42 4.53
CA ASP A 247 25.37 33.48 5.11
C ASP A 247 24.62 34.82 5.33
N PHE A 248 23.29 34.84 5.19
CA PHE A 248 22.42 36.01 5.41
C PHE A 248 21.30 35.79 6.44
N ARG A 249 21.55 34.99 7.48
CA ARG A 249 20.68 34.92 8.67
C ARG A 249 21.46 34.96 9.96
#